data_AF-A0A3S5CG49-F1
#
_entry.id   AF-A0A3S5CG49-F1
#
_cell.length_a   1.000
_cell.length_b   1.000
_cell.length_c   1.000
_cell.angle_alpha   90.00
_cell.angle_beta   90.00
_cell.angle_gamma   90.00
#
_symmetry.space_group_name_H-M   'P 1'
#
loop_
_entity.id
_entity.type
_entity.pdbx_description
1 polymer ?
#
loop_
_entity_poly.entity_id
_entity_poly.type
_entity_poly.pdbx_seq_one_letter_code
_entity_poly.pdbx_strand_id
1 'polypeptide(L)'
;MSVFSIYVISESGSLQYSYDHAIPLVEVEKSYNYPLPFTFKMHDGYLIVDFGAKDEIKIGYAVLSINGIPAKGAILEDGREILQVY
;
A
#
# COMPACT_ATOMS: atom_id res chain seq x y z
N MET A 1 -3.92 -25.43 6.15
CA MET A 1 -3.50 -24.34 7.06
C MET A 1 -2.05 -24.04 6.73
N SER A 2 -1.74 -22.83 6.25
CA SER A 2 -0.39 -22.41 5.89
C SER A 2 0.19 -21.51 6.98
N VAL A 3 1.49 -21.61 7.24
CA VAL A 3 2.21 -20.63 8.06
C VAL A 3 2.48 -19.39 7.21
N PHE A 4 2.13 -18.20 7.71
CA PHE A 4 2.35 -16.94 6.99
C PHE A 4 3.71 -16.32 7.34
N SER A 5 4.01 -16.21 8.63
CA SER A 5 5.24 -15.60 9.12
C SER A 5 5.70 -16.25 10.43
N ILE A 6 7.01 -16.22 10.66
CA ILE A 6 7.69 -16.67 11.87
C ILE A 6 8.43 -15.47 12.45
N TYR A 7 8.16 -15.15 13.72
CA TYR A 7 8.87 -14.11 14.45
C TYR A 7 9.52 -14.72 15.70
N VAL A 8 10.83 -14.49 15.87
CA VAL A 8 11.57 -14.84 17.08
C VAL A 8 11.86 -13.55 17.83
N ILE A 9 11.33 -13.47 19.05
CA ILE A 9 11.41 -12.29 19.90
C ILE A 9 12.25 -12.65 21.12
N SER A 10 13.19 -11.79 21.51
CA SER A 10 13.96 -11.97 22.75
C SER A 10 13.09 -11.74 23.97
N GLU A 11 13.56 -12.18 25.14
CA GLU A 11 12.89 -11.87 26.42
C GLU A 11 12.76 -10.35 26.65
N SER A 12 13.73 -9.57 26.18
CA SER A 12 13.70 -8.10 26.20
C SER A 12 12.70 -7.46 25.22
N GLY A 13 11.97 -8.25 24.44
CA GLY A 13 10.99 -7.77 23.47
C GLY A 13 11.57 -7.31 22.12
N SER A 14 12.86 -7.54 21.86
CA SER A 14 13.48 -7.18 20.57
C SER A 14 13.23 -8.27 19.52
N LEU A 15 12.93 -7.87 18.28
CA LEU A 15 12.82 -8.78 17.14
C LEU A 15 14.22 -9.29 16.77
N GLN A 16 14.46 -10.59 16.98
CA GLN A 16 15.76 -11.24 16.69
C GLN A 16 15.77 -11.88 15.30
N TYR A 17 14.62 -12.39 14.86
CA TYR A 17 14.48 -13.02 13.56
C TYR A 17 13.05 -12.87 13.05
N SER A 18 12.90 -12.59 11.76
CA SER A 18 11.63 -12.62 11.05
C SER A 18 11.78 -13.41 9.76
N TYR A 19 10.81 -14.27 9.47
CA TYR A 19 10.69 -14.96 8.20
C TYR A 19 9.24 -14.92 7.74
N ASP A 20 8.97 -14.21 6.64
CA ASP A 20 7.67 -14.18 6.01
C ASP A 20 7.67 -15.22 4.88
N HIS A 21 6.90 -16.30 5.06
CA HIS A 21 6.79 -17.40 4.10
C HIS A 21 5.97 -17.02 2.87
N ALA A 22 4.92 -16.23 3.09
CA ALA A 22 4.07 -15.70 2.04
C ALA A 22 3.70 -14.25 2.41
N ILE A 23 4.30 -13.30 1.72
CA ILE A 23 3.78 -11.93 1.67
C ILE A 23 2.73 -11.96 0.57
N PRO A 24 1.42 -11.94 0.88
CA PRO A 24 0.42 -11.85 -0.17
C PRO A 24 0.58 -10.47 -0.84
N LEU A 25 1.26 -10.44 -1.98
CA LEU A 25 1.23 -9.32 -2.91
C LEU A 25 -0.15 -9.29 -3.54
N VAL A 26 -1.09 -8.65 -2.85
CA VAL A 26 -2.38 -8.28 -3.44
C VAL A 26 -2.16 -6.97 -4.19
N GLU A 27 -1.62 -7.09 -5.39
CA GLU A 27 -1.50 -5.99 -6.33
C GLU A 27 -2.76 -5.95 -7.18
N VAL A 28 -3.49 -4.83 -7.13
CA VAL A 28 -4.67 -4.60 -7.96
C VAL A 28 -4.36 -3.42 -8.85
N GLU A 29 -4.28 -3.67 -10.16
CA GLU A 29 -4.14 -2.62 -11.16
C GLU A 29 -5.49 -2.38 -11.83
N LYS A 30 -5.97 -1.14 -11.77
CA LYS A 30 -7.22 -0.76 -12.43
C LYS A 30 -7.19 0.69 -12.88
N SER A 31 -7.73 0.95 -14.07
CA SER A 31 -7.89 2.30 -14.60
C SER A 31 -9.15 2.96 -14.05
N TYR A 32 -9.01 4.20 -13.60
CA TYR A 32 -10.12 5.03 -13.12
C TYR A 32 -10.19 6.33 -13.92
N ASN A 33 -11.41 6.85 -14.07
CA ASN A 33 -11.66 8.18 -14.62
C ASN A 33 -12.06 9.12 -13.48
N TYR A 34 -11.73 10.41 -13.62
CA TYR A 34 -12.16 11.43 -12.66
C TYR A 34 -13.69 11.66 -12.76
N PRO A 35 -14.41 11.84 -11.64
CA PRO A 35 -13.92 11.82 -10.25
C PRO A 35 -13.65 10.39 -9.74
N LEU A 36 -12.60 10.25 -8.93
CA LEU A 36 -12.29 8.98 -8.28
C LEU A 36 -13.42 8.58 -7.30
N PRO A 37 -13.77 7.29 -7.22
CA PRO A 37 -14.83 6.81 -6.34
C PRO A 37 -14.40 6.65 -4.88
N PHE A 38 -13.10 6.86 -4.58
CA PHE A 38 -12.50 6.79 -3.26
C PHE A 38 -11.71 8.05 -2.94
N THR A 39 -11.50 8.27 -1.64
CA THR A 39 -10.63 9.32 -1.13
C THR A 39 -9.35 8.72 -0.56
N PHE A 40 -8.30 9.53 -0.56
CA PHE A 40 -7.01 9.15 -0.03
C PHE A 40 -6.70 9.91 1.26
N LYS A 41 -5.87 9.30 2.12
CA LYS A 41 -5.20 9.97 3.23
C LYS A 41 -3.73 9.60 3.28
N MET A 42 -2.94 10.48 3.88
CA MET A 42 -1.54 10.22 4.18
C MET A 42 -1.43 9.40 5.47
N HIS A 43 -0.69 8.30 5.43
CA HIS A 43 -0.39 7.47 6.60
C HIS A 43 1.04 6.92 6.50
N ASP A 44 1.88 7.22 7.49
CA ASP A 44 3.29 6.80 7.55
C ASP A 44 4.10 7.09 6.27
N GLY A 45 3.80 8.21 5.61
CA GLY A 45 4.48 8.63 4.36
C GLY A 45 3.93 7.98 3.09
N TYR A 46 2.97 7.07 3.19
CA TYR A 46 2.27 6.46 2.05
C TYR A 46 0.89 7.09 1.86
N LEU A 47 0.44 7.12 0.61
CA LEU A 47 -0.92 7.49 0.29
C LEU A 47 -1.81 6.24 0.32
N ILE A 48 -2.78 6.22 1.23
CA ILE A 48 -3.68 5.08 1.45
C ILE A 48 -5.13 5.43 1.17
N VAL A 49 -5.91 4.46 0.75
CA VAL A 49 -7.37 4.60 0.54
C VAL A 49 -8.07 4.73 1.90
N ASP A 50 -8.75 5.84 2.13
CA ASP A 50 -9.45 6.14 3.39
C ASP A 50 -10.93 5.76 3.34
N PHE A 51 -11.60 6.10 2.24
CA PHE A 51 -13.04 5.89 2.06
C PHE A 51 -13.37 5.52 0.61
N GLY A 52 -14.47 4.78 0.39
CA GLY A 52 -14.99 4.48 -0.94
C GLY A 52 -14.43 3.20 -1.58
N ALA A 53 -14.37 2.09 -0.84
CA ALA A 53 -14.01 0.79 -1.41
C ALA A 53 -14.91 0.46 -2.62
N LYS A 54 -14.29 0.34 -3.79
CA LYS A 54 -14.98 0.02 -5.04
C LYS A 54 -14.19 -1.04 -5.80
N ASP A 55 -14.90 -2.03 -6.30
CA ASP A 55 -14.33 -3.21 -6.96
C ASP A 55 -13.42 -4.00 -6.00
N GLU A 56 -12.17 -4.23 -6.39
CA GLU A 56 -11.18 -4.99 -5.61
C GLU A 56 -10.32 -4.07 -4.72
N ILE A 57 -10.43 -2.74 -4.86
CA ILE A 57 -9.72 -1.79 -4.01
C ILE A 57 -10.46 -1.65 -2.68
N LYS A 58 -9.75 -1.96 -1.61
CA LYS A 58 -10.26 -1.88 -0.23
C LYS A 58 -9.61 -0.73 0.53
N ILE A 59 -10.27 -0.32 1.60
CA ILE A 59 -9.73 0.65 2.56
C ILE A 59 -8.41 0.11 3.12
N GLY A 60 -7.40 0.98 3.23
CA GLY A 60 -6.05 0.63 3.69
C GLY A 60 -5.09 0.19 2.58
N TYR A 61 -5.55 0.06 1.33
CA TYR A 61 -4.63 -0.19 0.21
C TYR A 61 -3.76 1.05 -0.02
N ALA A 62 -2.47 0.84 -0.23
CA ALA A 62 -1.50 1.88 -0.52
C ALA A 62 -1.28 2.01 -2.04
N VAL A 63 -1.07 3.23 -2.51
CA VAL A 63 -0.71 3.47 -3.92
C VAL A 63 0.74 3.03 -4.14
N LEU A 64 0.93 2.06 -5.03
CA LEU A 64 2.26 1.55 -5.40
C LEU A 64 2.78 2.15 -6.71
N SER A 65 1.89 2.43 -7.66
CA SER A 65 2.23 3.01 -8.96
C SER A 65 1.03 3.69 -9.61
N ILE A 66 1.29 4.63 -10.51
CA ILE A 66 0.28 5.31 -11.33
C ILE A 66 0.78 5.32 -12.77
N ASN A 67 -0.02 4.79 -13.71
CA ASN A 67 0.32 4.74 -15.14
C ASN A 67 1.71 4.15 -15.42
N GLY A 68 2.12 3.13 -14.65
CA GLY A 68 3.44 2.49 -14.77
C GLY A 68 4.59 3.26 -14.12
N ILE A 69 4.34 4.42 -13.50
CA ILE A 69 5.34 5.16 -12.73
C ILE A 69 5.21 4.73 -11.26
N PRO A 70 6.24 4.11 -10.66
CA PRO A 70 6.18 3.69 -9.27
C PRO A 70 6.16 4.90 -8.32
N ALA A 71 5.52 4.69 -7.18
CA ALA A 71 5.38 5.66 -6.12
C ALA A 71 6.41 5.38 -5.00
N LYS A 72 7.04 6.44 -4.51
CA LYS A 72 7.87 6.42 -3.30
C LYS A 72 7.12 7.17 -2.20
N GLY A 73 6.22 6.44 -1.54
CA GLY A 73 5.32 7.04 -0.55
C GLY A 73 4.21 7.85 -1.23
N ALA A 74 4.23 9.18 -1.05
CA ALA A 74 3.24 10.10 -1.62
C ALA A 74 3.66 10.79 -2.92
N ILE A 75 4.89 10.54 -3.36
CA ILE A 75 5.50 11.18 -4.52
C ILE A 75 5.81 10.10 -5.55
N LEU A 76 5.54 10.37 -6.82
CA LEU A 76 5.96 9.51 -7.94
C LEU A 76 7.47 9.63 -8.17
N GLU A 77 8.07 8.64 -8.82
CA GLU A 77 9.49 8.75 -9.21
C GLU A 77 9.80 9.94 -10.13
N ASP A 78 8.80 10.47 -10.86
CA ASP A 78 8.90 11.71 -11.65
C ASP A 78 8.89 13.00 -10.78
N GLY A 79 8.82 12.87 -9.45
CA GLY A 79 8.84 14.00 -8.51
C GLY A 79 7.50 14.72 -8.33
N ARG A 80 6.44 14.26 -9.00
CA ARG A 80 5.08 14.80 -8.83
C ARG A 80 4.38 14.19 -7.62
N GLU A 81 3.65 15.02 -6.87
CA GLU A 81 2.79 14.53 -5.80
C GLU A 81 1.58 13.81 -6.35
N ILE A 82 1.26 12.63 -5.79
CA ILE A 82 0.13 11.81 -6.27
C ILE A 82 -1.20 12.57 -6.18
N LEU A 83 -1.38 13.35 -5.10
CA LEU A 83 -2.59 14.15 -4.88
C LEU A 83 -2.80 15.26 -5.91
N GLN A 84 -1.74 15.68 -6.61
CA GLN A 84 -1.79 16.73 -7.61
C GLN A 84 -2.03 16.20 -9.02
N VAL A 85 -1.87 14.89 -9.24
CA VAL A 85 -1.90 14.24 -10.56
C VAL A 85 -3.29 13.69 -10.92
N TYR A 86 -4.18 13.48 -9.94
CA TYR A 86 -5.53 12.95 -10.19
C TYR A 86 -6.58 14.03 -10.48
#